data_AF-I1C121-F1
#
_entry.id   AF-I1C121-F1
#
_cell.length_a   1.000
_cell.length_b   1.000
_cell.length_c   1.000
_cell.angle_alpha   90.00
_cell.angle_beta   90.00
_cell.angle_gamma   90.00
#
_symmetry.space_group_name_H-M   'P 1'
#
loop_
_entity.id
_entity.type
_entity.pdbx_description
1 polymer ?
#
loop_
_entity_poly.entity_id
_entity_poly.type
_entity_poly.pdbx_seq_one_letter_code
_entity_poly.pdbx_strand_id
1 'polypeptide(L)'
;MERIIKAGGFVEFGRVNGNLALSRAIGDFEFKQSENLSAEEQVVTCNPDLIEHEITKDDEFIVLACDGIWDCMTNQEVVDFVHKGIKLGKRLEEICEDMMDHCVADEQTTNGLGYDNMSVIIVGILNGKSQQEWYNAIKKTSTVSVPNSPCSSTPSSPKVDRNNDLDKKEEGRKEEGRKEEGRKEEGRKEEGKEKEKSS
;
A
#
# COMPACT_ATOMS: atom_id res chain seq x y z
N MET A 1 -4.33 14.75 3.50
CA MET A 1 -5.25 15.34 2.49
C MET A 1 -5.32 16.87 2.55
N GLU A 2 -5.25 17.48 3.73
CA GLU A 2 -5.35 18.94 3.90
C GLU A 2 -4.40 19.75 2.99
N ARG A 3 -3.12 19.38 2.90
CA ARG A 3 -2.15 20.04 2.01
C ARG A 3 -2.60 20.04 0.55
N ILE A 4 -3.02 18.90 0.02
CA ILE A 4 -3.45 18.74 -1.38
C ILE A 4 -4.60 19.70 -1.69
N ILE A 5 -5.59 19.78 -0.80
CA ILE A 5 -6.77 20.63 -0.98
C ILE A 5 -6.39 22.11 -0.89
N LYS A 6 -5.53 22.50 0.08
CA LYS A 6 -5.02 23.88 0.20
C LYS A 6 -4.22 24.31 -1.02
N ALA A 7 -3.52 23.37 -1.65
CA ALA A 7 -2.77 23.60 -2.88
C ALA A 7 -3.64 23.64 -4.15
N GLY A 8 -4.98 23.55 -4.00
CA GLY A 8 -5.93 23.58 -5.12
C GLY A 8 -6.12 22.24 -5.84
N GLY A 9 -5.53 21.16 -5.31
CA GLY A 9 -5.74 19.79 -5.81
C GLY A 9 -6.91 19.09 -5.13
N PHE A 10 -7.19 17.86 -5.57
CA PHE A 10 -8.21 17.00 -4.98
C PHE A 10 -7.71 15.56 -4.85
N VAL A 11 -8.45 14.71 -4.13
CA VAL A 11 -8.15 13.28 -4.03
C VAL A 11 -9.39 12.50 -4.47
N GLU A 12 -9.20 11.63 -5.46
CA GLU A 12 -10.26 10.80 -6.03
C GLU A 12 -9.75 9.36 -6.16
N PHE A 13 -10.51 8.39 -5.66
CA PHE A 13 -10.13 6.96 -5.63
C PHE A 13 -8.72 6.70 -5.06
N GLY A 14 -8.31 7.46 -4.05
CA GLY A 14 -6.99 7.36 -3.42
C GLY A 14 -5.85 8.01 -4.22
N ARG A 15 -6.15 8.70 -5.32
CA ARG A 15 -5.17 9.34 -6.20
C ARG A 15 -5.28 10.85 -6.14
N VAL A 16 -4.13 11.51 -6.08
CA VAL A 16 -3.98 12.96 -6.19
C VAL A 16 -4.38 13.40 -7.59
N ASN A 17 -5.34 14.32 -7.66
CA ASN A 17 -5.99 14.79 -8.88
C ASN A 17 -6.50 13.64 -9.79
N GLY A 18 -6.91 12.52 -9.18
CA GLY A 18 -7.35 11.32 -9.90
C GLY A 18 -6.25 10.56 -10.66
N ASN A 19 -5.00 11.02 -10.61
CA ASN A 19 -3.90 10.49 -11.42
C ASN A 19 -2.86 9.75 -10.55
N LEU A 20 -2.17 10.46 -9.66
CA LEU A 20 -1.00 9.94 -8.95
C LEU A 20 -1.39 9.27 -7.63
N ALA A 21 -0.97 8.02 -7.40
CA ALA A 21 -1.26 7.28 -6.17
C ALA A 21 -0.39 7.72 -4.96
N LEU A 22 0.56 8.63 -5.19
CA LEU A 22 1.47 9.15 -4.17
C LEU A 22 1.16 10.61 -3.86
N SER A 23 1.23 10.96 -2.57
CA SER A 23 1.15 12.35 -2.13
C SER A 23 2.51 13.00 -1.92
N ARG A 24 3.58 12.21 -1.88
CA ARG A 24 4.96 12.69 -1.77
C ARG A 24 5.84 11.92 -2.72
N ALA A 25 6.70 12.63 -3.43
CA ALA A 25 7.63 12.05 -4.37
C ALA A 25 8.72 13.06 -4.72
N ILE A 26 9.91 12.56 -5.06
CA ILE A 26 10.94 13.33 -5.77
C ILE A 26 10.59 13.25 -7.27
N GLY A 27 10.81 14.32 -8.03
CA GLY A 27 10.32 14.42 -9.42
C GLY A 27 8.92 15.00 -9.49
N ASP A 28 8.04 14.46 -10.34
CA ASP A 28 6.63 14.85 -10.51
C ASP A 28 6.41 16.37 -10.60
N PHE A 29 7.24 17.04 -11.40
CA PHE A 29 7.29 18.50 -11.45
C PHE A 29 5.97 19.14 -11.88
N GLU A 30 5.16 18.45 -12.68
CA GLU A 30 3.83 18.93 -13.10
C GLU A 30 2.88 19.17 -11.91
N PHE A 31 3.09 18.49 -10.78
CA PHE A 31 2.33 18.67 -9.54
C PHE A 31 2.94 19.71 -8.59
N LYS A 32 3.99 20.41 -9.04
CA LYS A 32 4.83 21.33 -8.24
C LYS A 32 4.99 22.70 -8.88
N GLN A 33 4.00 23.15 -9.65
CA GLN A 33 4.05 24.38 -10.44
C GLN A 33 3.35 25.57 -9.77
N SER A 34 2.89 25.44 -8.52
CA SER A 34 2.23 26.55 -7.83
C SER A 34 3.25 27.60 -7.41
N GLU A 35 3.29 28.73 -8.13
CA GLU A 35 4.23 29.84 -7.88
C GLU A 35 4.06 30.49 -6.50
N ASN A 36 2.86 30.40 -5.93
CA ASN A 36 2.51 31.03 -4.65
C ASN A 36 2.71 30.11 -3.43
N LEU A 37 3.19 28.89 -3.63
CA LEU A 37 3.37 27.91 -2.56
C LEU A 37 4.84 27.54 -2.41
N SER A 38 5.27 27.28 -1.19
CA SER A 38 6.59 26.70 -0.95
C SER A 38 6.68 25.28 -1.54
N ALA A 39 7.89 24.72 -1.64
CA ALA A 39 8.11 23.35 -2.12
C ALA A 39 7.42 22.29 -1.25
N GLU A 40 7.23 22.59 0.04
CA GLU A 40 6.62 21.71 1.04
C GLU A 40 5.10 21.67 0.93
N GLU A 41 4.50 22.76 0.41
CA GLU A 41 3.06 22.98 0.34
C GLU A 41 2.45 22.64 -1.02
N GLN A 42 3.26 22.20 -1.99
CA GLN A 42 2.79 21.77 -3.31
C GLN A 42 1.81 20.59 -3.22
N VAL A 43 1.00 20.39 -4.27
CA VAL A 43 0.04 19.28 -4.37
C VAL A 43 0.73 17.93 -4.14
N VAL A 44 1.91 17.74 -4.73
CA VAL A 44 2.85 16.65 -4.40
C VAL A 44 4.12 17.27 -3.85
N THR A 45 4.59 16.86 -2.68
CA THR A 45 5.81 17.42 -2.06
C THR A 45 6.97 16.44 -2.10
N CYS A 46 8.21 16.95 -2.14
CA CYS A 46 9.41 16.16 -1.88
C CYS A 46 9.89 16.22 -0.43
N ASN A 47 9.16 16.89 0.46
CA ASN A 47 9.53 17.00 1.87
C ASN A 47 9.35 15.65 2.59
N PRO A 48 10.42 15.02 3.11
CA PRO A 48 10.35 13.73 3.78
C PRO A 48 9.70 13.86 5.16
N ASP A 49 9.22 12.73 5.69
CA ASP A 49 8.94 12.60 7.12
C ASP A 49 10.23 12.12 7.81
N LEU A 50 10.66 12.85 8.85
CA LEU A 50 11.86 12.53 9.63
C LEU A 50 11.44 11.98 10.99
N ILE A 51 11.91 10.77 11.30
CA ILE A 51 11.76 10.14 12.62
C ILE A 51 13.16 9.75 13.08
N GLU A 52 13.51 10.16 14.30
CA GLU A 52 14.76 9.80 14.95
C GLU A 52 14.49 8.71 15.99
N HIS A 53 15.27 7.63 15.95
CA HIS A 53 15.21 6.51 16.90
C HIS A 53 16.60 6.25 17.45
N GLU A 54 16.73 6.25 18.78
CA GLU A 54 17.97 5.87 19.45
C GLU A 54 18.09 4.35 19.48
N ILE A 55 19.14 3.81 18.83
CA ILE A 55 19.36 2.37 18.79
C ILE A 55 19.66 1.84 20.20
N THR A 56 18.88 0.85 20.59
CA THR A 56 19.00 0.12 21.83
C THR A 56 19.50 -1.30 21.58
N LYS A 57 19.82 -1.99 22.67
CA LYS A 57 20.18 -3.42 22.67
C LYS A 57 19.02 -4.35 22.28
N ASP A 58 17.79 -3.85 22.30
CA ASP A 58 16.58 -4.59 21.94
C ASP A 58 16.25 -4.48 20.45
N ASP A 59 16.91 -3.56 19.73
CA ASP A 59 16.79 -3.45 18.28
C ASP A 59 17.63 -4.54 17.59
N GLU A 60 16.94 -5.44 16.88
CA GLU A 60 17.57 -6.62 16.25
C GLU A 60 17.91 -6.35 14.79
N PHE A 61 16.98 -5.80 14.01
CA PHE A 61 17.15 -5.47 12.60
C PHE A 61 16.15 -4.41 12.13
N ILE A 62 16.43 -3.83 10.96
CA ILE A 62 15.52 -2.95 10.23
C ILE A 62 15.18 -3.60 8.89
N VAL A 63 13.91 -3.53 8.48
CA VAL A 63 13.48 -3.93 7.13
C VAL A 63 13.03 -2.69 6.36
N LEU A 64 13.57 -2.51 5.16
CA LEU A 64 13.15 -1.48 4.20
C LEU A 64 12.61 -2.22 2.97
N ALA A 65 11.41 -1.88 2.53
CA ALA A 65 10.82 -2.48 1.32
C ALA A 65 9.87 -1.51 0.61
N CYS A 66 9.61 -1.75 -0.67
CA CYS A 66 8.57 -1.04 -1.43
C CYS A 66 7.16 -1.60 -1.14
N ASP A 67 6.15 -0.89 -1.64
CA ASP A 67 4.73 -1.28 -1.58
C ASP A 67 4.46 -2.67 -2.15
N GLY A 68 5.19 -3.12 -3.17
CA GLY A 68 5.07 -4.51 -3.67
C GLY A 68 5.20 -5.60 -2.60
N ILE A 69 5.95 -5.35 -1.52
CA ILE A 69 6.02 -6.25 -0.35
C ILE A 69 4.93 -5.93 0.67
N TRP A 70 4.74 -4.65 1.01
CA TRP A 70 3.80 -4.22 2.05
C TRP A 70 2.32 -4.38 1.67
N ASP A 71 2.02 -4.45 0.37
CA ASP A 71 0.69 -4.77 -0.13
C ASP A 71 0.34 -6.26 0.08
N CYS A 72 1.37 -7.12 0.17
CA CYS A 72 1.22 -8.56 0.35
C CYS A 72 1.34 -9.01 1.81
N MET A 73 2.15 -8.31 2.61
CA MET A 73 2.48 -8.69 3.99
C MET A 73 2.35 -7.51 4.96
N THR A 74 1.77 -7.76 6.12
CA THR A 74 1.75 -6.80 7.23
C THR A 74 3.13 -6.65 7.88
N ASN A 75 3.32 -5.55 8.63
CA ASN A 75 4.57 -5.30 9.37
C ASN A 75 5.01 -6.50 10.22
N GLN A 76 4.07 -7.13 10.95
CA GLN A 76 4.40 -8.25 11.83
C GLN A 76 4.70 -9.53 11.05
N GLU A 77 4.00 -9.79 9.95
CA GLU A 77 4.29 -10.95 9.09
C GLU A 77 5.70 -10.87 8.51
N VAL A 78 6.15 -9.68 8.08
CA VAL A 78 7.53 -9.47 7.60
C VAL A 78 8.54 -9.73 8.73
N VAL A 79 8.31 -9.20 9.93
CA VAL A 79 9.18 -9.44 11.10
C VAL A 79 9.25 -10.94 11.43
N ASP A 80 8.12 -11.62 11.48
CA ASP A 80 8.03 -13.05 11.77
C ASP A 80 8.72 -13.89 10.69
N PHE A 81 8.60 -13.49 9.42
CA PHE A 81 9.27 -14.13 8.29
C PHE A 81 10.79 -14.04 8.43
N VAL A 82 11.32 -12.86 8.76
CA VAL A 82 12.76 -12.66 8.99
C VAL A 82 13.24 -13.49 10.18
N HIS A 83 12.53 -13.47 11.31
CA HIS A 83 12.85 -14.30 12.48
C HIS A 83 12.86 -15.80 12.15
N LYS A 84 11.88 -16.27 11.38
CA LYS A 84 11.81 -17.67 10.94
C LYS A 84 13.01 -18.03 10.07
N GLY A 85 13.38 -17.18 9.11
CA GLY A 85 14.55 -17.39 8.27
C GLY A 85 15.86 -17.46 9.08
N ILE A 86 16.05 -16.53 10.01
CA ILE A 86 17.20 -16.51 10.93
C ILE A 86 17.23 -17.77 11.79
N LYS A 87 16.09 -18.24 12.31
CA LYS A 87 15.97 -19.49 13.07
C LYS A 87 16.40 -20.71 12.27
N LEU A 88 16.00 -20.77 11.01
CA LEU A 88 16.41 -21.82 10.07
C LEU A 88 17.88 -21.71 9.66
N GLY A 89 18.57 -20.63 10.06
CA GLY A 89 19.99 -20.41 9.76
C GLY A 89 20.25 -19.91 8.35
N LYS A 90 19.23 -19.40 7.67
CA LYS A 90 19.38 -18.75 6.36
C LYS A 90 20.12 -17.42 6.50
N ARG A 91 20.88 -17.05 5.47
CA ARG A 91 21.48 -15.71 5.40
C ARG A 91 20.41 -14.67 5.05
N LEU A 92 20.66 -13.39 5.33
CA LEU A 92 19.65 -12.34 5.13
C LEU A 92 19.25 -12.19 3.66
N GLU A 93 20.21 -12.37 2.76
CA GLU A 93 19.99 -12.37 1.31
C GLU A 93 19.02 -13.48 0.87
N GLU A 94 19.16 -14.69 1.41
CA GLU A 94 18.23 -15.80 1.13
C GLU A 94 16.84 -15.53 1.70
N ILE A 95 16.77 -14.86 2.87
CA ILE A 95 15.49 -14.44 3.47
C ILE A 95 14.81 -13.39 2.60
N CYS A 96 15.55 -12.44 2.04
CA CYS A 96 15.02 -11.46 1.09
C CYS A 96 14.46 -12.16 -0.16
N GLU A 97 15.20 -13.11 -0.74
CA GLU A 97 14.76 -13.90 -1.90
C GLU A 97 13.48 -14.68 -1.59
N ASP A 98 13.46 -15.44 -0.49
CA ASP A 98 12.29 -16.19 -0.05
C ASP A 98 11.06 -15.28 0.17
N MET A 99 11.27 -14.07 0.70
CA MET A 99 10.20 -13.11 0.98
C MET A 99 9.60 -12.56 -0.31
N MET A 100 10.42 -12.27 -1.31
CA MET A 100 9.95 -11.85 -2.63
C MET A 100 9.18 -13.00 -3.29
N ASP A 101 9.72 -14.22 -3.28
CA ASP A 101 9.03 -15.41 -3.82
C ASP A 101 7.69 -15.67 -3.13
N HIS A 102 7.58 -15.37 -1.83
CA HIS A 102 6.33 -15.48 -1.08
C HIS A 102 5.29 -14.44 -1.51
N CYS A 103 5.72 -13.27 -1.98
CA CYS A 103 4.83 -12.17 -2.39
C CYS A 103 4.44 -12.23 -3.87
N VAL A 104 5.18 -12.94 -4.72
CA VAL A 104 4.85 -13.09 -6.15
C VAL A 104 3.48 -13.74 -6.32
N ALA A 105 2.64 -13.15 -7.17
CA ALA A 105 1.33 -13.69 -7.54
C ALA A 105 1.42 -15.09 -8.18
N ASP A 106 0.52 -15.99 -7.79
CA ASP A 106 0.23 -17.19 -8.59
C ASP A 106 -0.89 -16.90 -9.62
N GLU A 107 -0.91 -17.66 -10.73
CA GLU A 107 -1.77 -17.40 -11.89
C GLU A 107 -3.28 -17.34 -11.61
N GLN A 108 -3.77 -17.70 -10.43
CA GLN A 108 -5.20 -17.98 -10.22
C GLN A 108 -5.87 -17.35 -8.99
N THR A 109 -5.16 -16.68 -8.08
CA THR A 109 -5.79 -16.42 -6.76
C THR A 109 -5.48 -15.10 -6.07
N THR A 110 -4.57 -14.28 -6.55
CA THR A 110 -4.30 -13.00 -5.88
C THR A 110 -5.12 -11.89 -6.53
N ASN A 111 -5.95 -11.20 -5.74
CA ASN A 111 -6.82 -10.08 -6.15
C ASN A 111 -6.00 -8.84 -6.61
N GLY A 112 -5.08 -8.99 -7.56
CA GLY A 112 -4.13 -7.97 -8.01
C GLY A 112 -2.90 -7.80 -7.10
N LEU A 113 -2.70 -8.63 -6.08
CA LEU A 113 -1.52 -8.60 -5.22
C LEU A 113 -0.37 -9.41 -5.84
N GLY A 114 0.87 -8.95 -5.66
CA GLY A 114 2.07 -9.69 -6.08
C GLY A 114 2.49 -9.51 -7.55
N TYR A 115 1.97 -8.48 -8.23
CA TYR A 115 2.30 -8.15 -9.61
C TYR A 115 3.27 -6.96 -9.77
N ASP A 116 3.57 -6.25 -8.69
CA ASP A 116 4.43 -5.06 -8.72
C ASP A 116 5.93 -5.44 -8.70
N ASN A 117 6.78 -4.45 -8.95
CA ASN A 117 8.19 -4.54 -8.65
C ASN A 117 8.39 -4.71 -7.14
N MET A 118 9.37 -5.53 -6.77
CA MET A 118 9.69 -5.83 -5.39
C MET A 118 11.15 -5.53 -5.11
N SER A 119 11.40 -4.90 -3.97
CA SER A 119 12.73 -4.60 -3.44
C SER A 119 12.66 -4.62 -1.93
N VAL A 120 13.59 -5.32 -1.31
CA VAL A 120 13.69 -5.46 0.14
C VAL A 120 15.15 -5.43 0.59
N ILE A 121 15.42 -4.74 1.70
CA ILE A 121 16.71 -4.66 2.36
C ILE A 121 16.51 -4.98 3.84
N ILE A 122 17.29 -5.92 4.36
CA ILE A 122 17.34 -6.25 5.80
C ILE A 122 18.69 -5.81 6.34
N VAL A 123 18.67 -4.95 7.37
CA VAL A 123 19.87 -4.45 8.05
C VAL A 123 19.93 -5.03 9.46
N GLY A 124 20.87 -5.93 9.72
CA GLY A 124 21.09 -6.48 11.06
C GLY A 124 21.80 -5.48 11.98
N ILE A 125 21.21 -5.19 13.14
CA ILE A 125 21.80 -4.30 14.15
C ILE A 125 22.64 -5.15 15.11
N LEU A 126 23.94 -5.20 14.84
CA LEU A 126 24.84 -6.12 15.56
C LEU A 126 25.09 -5.74 17.02
N ASN A 127 24.99 -4.44 17.37
CA ASN A 127 25.26 -3.95 18.72
C ASN A 127 26.62 -4.45 19.25
N GLY A 128 27.68 -4.33 18.43
CA GLY A 128 29.05 -4.74 18.75
C GLY A 128 29.34 -6.25 18.66
N LYS A 129 28.34 -7.08 18.36
CA LYS A 129 28.51 -8.53 18.15
C LYS A 129 29.10 -8.83 16.79
N SER A 130 29.76 -9.99 16.63
CA SER A 130 29.99 -10.56 15.31
C SER A 130 28.65 -10.98 14.67
N GLN A 131 28.63 -11.11 13.35
CA GLN A 131 27.45 -11.58 12.62
C GLN A 131 26.94 -12.92 13.18
N GLN A 132 27.83 -13.88 13.44
CA GLN A 132 27.45 -15.19 13.97
C GLN A 132 26.84 -15.10 15.39
N GLU A 133 27.41 -14.28 16.26
CA GLU A 133 26.88 -14.05 17.61
C GLU A 133 25.50 -13.39 17.57
N TRP A 134 25.28 -12.46 16.64
CA TRP A 134 23.99 -11.83 16.41
C TRP A 134 22.93 -12.83 15.94
N TYR A 135 23.24 -13.67 14.94
CA TYR A 135 22.35 -14.77 14.51
C TYR A 135 22.01 -15.71 15.68
N ASN A 136 23.01 -16.06 16.50
CA ASN A 136 22.82 -16.91 17.66
C ASN A 136 21.97 -16.25 18.76
N ALA A 137 22.04 -14.92 18.91
CA ALA A 137 21.24 -14.18 19.87
C ALA A 137 19.75 -14.20 19.48
N ILE A 138 19.43 -13.86 18.23
CA ILE A 138 18.04 -13.85 17.72
C ILE A 138 17.42 -15.26 17.81
N LYS A 139 18.18 -16.30 17.47
CA LYS A 139 17.75 -17.71 17.62
C LYS A 139 17.29 -18.06 19.05
N LYS A 140 17.86 -17.41 20.08
CA LYS A 140 17.55 -17.68 21.49
C LYS A 140 16.39 -16.82 22.02
N THR A 141 16.24 -15.60 21.54
CA THR A 141 15.26 -14.62 22.06
C THR A 141 13.83 -14.96 21.64
N SER A 142 13.63 -15.47 20.42
CA SER A 142 12.28 -15.62 19.86
C SER A 142 11.57 -16.87 20.39
N THR A 143 10.65 -16.71 21.34
CA THR A 143 9.76 -17.76 21.89
C THR A 143 8.69 -18.27 20.92
N VAL A 144 8.70 -17.85 19.64
CA VAL A 144 7.77 -18.37 18.62
C VAL A 144 7.96 -19.88 18.49
N SER A 145 7.02 -20.65 19.04
CA SER A 145 6.87 -22.09 18.86
C SER A 145 6.63 -22.35 17.39
N VAL A 146 7.59 -22.98 16.72
CA VAL A 146 7.43 -23.45 15.35
C VAL A 146 6.43 -24.61 15.37
N PRO A 147 5.27 -24.53 14.70
CA PRO A 147 4.50 -25.73 14.43
C PRO A 147 5.32 -26.58 13.46
N ASN A 148 5.80 -27.73 13.94
CA ASN A 148 6.36 -28.77 13.07
C ASN A 148 5.23 -29.29 12.16
N SER A 149 5.20 -28.85 10.91
CA SER A 149 4.56 -29.59 9.83
C SER A 149 5.28 -29.31 8.50
N PRO A 150 5.61 -30.33 7.71
CA PRO A 150 5.98 -30.12 6.31
C PRO A 150 4.75 -29.58 5.58
N CYS A 151 4.87 -28.42 4.95
CA CYS A 151 3.78 -27.82 4.19
C CYS A 151 3.56 -28.65 2.92
N SER A 152 2.60 -29.57 2.98
CA SER A 152 1.85 -30.02 1.82
C SER A 152 0.36 -29.97 2.18
N SER A 153 -0.42 -29.47 1.22
CA SER A 153 -1.89 -29.31 1.20
C SER A 153 -2.52 -28.16 2.00
N THR A 154 -2.84 -27.10 1.23
CA THR A 154 -4.08 -26.27 1.23
C THR A 154 -4.52 -25.57 2.52
N PRO A 155 -4.64 -24.23 2.54
CA PRO A 155 -5.33 -23.55 3.63
C PRO A 155 -6.84 -23.58 3.38
N SER A 156 -7.57 -24.29 4.25
CA SER A 156 -8.93 -23.91 4.58
C SER A 156 -8.89 -23.13 5.89
N SER A 157 -9.32 -21.87 5.86
CA SER A 157 -9.58 -21.06 7.05
C SER A 157 -10.66 -20.02 6.74
N PRO A 158 -11.41 -19.58 7.77
CA PRO A 158 -12.78 -19.10 7.64
C PRO A 158 -12.85 -17.66 7.13
N LYS A 159 -13.83 -17.41 6.25
CA LYS A 159 -14.11 -16.08 5.69
C LYS A 159 -14.58 -15.13 6.79
N VAL A 160 -13.83 -14.06 7.03
CA VAL A 160 -14.37 -12.83 7.61
C VAL A 160 -14.98 -12.05 6.44
N ASP A 161 -16.31 -12.08 6.33
CA ASP A 161 -17.06 -11.44 5.25
C ASP A 161 -16.91 -9.91 5.32
N ARG A 162 -16.06 -9.34 4.46
CA ARG A 162 -16.01 -7.89 4.15
C ARG A 162 -16.95 -7.50 2.99
N ASN A 163 -18.06 -8.22 2.80
CA ASN A 163 -18.88 -8.08 1.58
C ASN A 163 -20.10 -7.16 1.70
N ASN A 164 -20.35 -6.47 2.82
CA ASN A 164 -21.54 -5.63 2.93
C ASN A 164 -21.40 -4.18 2.41
N ASP A 165 -20.22 -3.74 1.99
CA ASP A 165 -19.98 -2.35 1.55
C ASP A 165 -19.91 -2.18 0.02
N LEU A 166 -19.80 -3.27 -0.75
CA LEU A 166 -19.73 -3.22 -2.21
C LEU A 166 -21.13 -3.25 -2.85
N ASP A 167 -22.05 -4.07 -2.34
CA ASP A 167 -23.41 -4.16 -2.88
C ASP A 167 -24.22 -2.86 -2.68
N LYS A 168 -23.99 -2.15 -1.58
CA LYS A 168 -24.61 -0.82 -1.34
C LYS A 168 -24.10 0.26 -2.29
N LYS A 169 -22.89 0.12 -2.84
CA LYS A 169 -22.33 1.08 -3.81
C LYS A 169 -22.88 0.87 -5.21
N GLU A 170 -23.21 -0.37 -5.60
CA GLU A 170 -23.82 -0.64 -6.91
C GLU A 170 -25.27 -0.18 -7.01
N GLU A 171 -26.07 -0.31 -5.94
CA GLU A 171 -27.46 0.19 -5.94
C GLU A 171 -27.51 1.72 -6.02
N GLY A 172 -26.63 2.43 -5.28
CA GLY A 172 -26.54 3.89 -5.36
C GLY A 172 -26.13 4.39 -6.76
N ARG A 173 -25.22 3.68 -7.43
CA ARG A 173 -24.73 4.02 -8.78
C ARG A 173 -25.81 3.85 -9.86
N LYS A 174 -26.74 2.90 -9.70
CA LYS A 174 -27.89 2.73 -10.60
C LYS A 174 -28.95 3.81 -10.40
N GLU A 175 -29.12 4.31 -9.17
CA GLU A 175 -30.12 5.34 -8.87
C GLU A 175 -29.68 6.75 -9.32
N GLU A 176 -28.39 7.08 -9.24
CA GLU A 176 -27.84 8.35 -9.75
C GLU A 176 -27.85 8.41 -11.27
N GLY A 177 -27.47 7.34 -11.97
CA GLY A 177 -27.51 7.29 -13.44
C GLY A 177 -28.92 7.49 -14.00
N ARG A 178 -29.94 6.97 -13.31
CA ARG A 178 -31.36 7.12 -13.72
C ARG A 178 -31.90 8.53 -13.49
N LYS A 179 -31.37 9.26 -12.49
CA LYS A 179 -31.72 10.66 -12.23
C LYS A 179 -31.05 11.62 -13.24
N GLU A 180 -29.85 11.28 -13.72
CA GLU A 180 -29.13 12.10 -14.70
C GLU A 180 -29.73 11.99 -16.12
N GLU A 181 -30.19 10.80 -16.52
CA GLU A 181 -30.89 10.62 -17.81
C GLU A 181 -32.23 11.36 -17.85
N GLY A 182 -33.02 11.32 -16.77
CA GLY A 182 -34.29 12.06 -16.70
C GLY A 182 -34.13 13.57 -16.84
N ARG A 183 -33.05 14.12 -16.27
CA ARG A 183 -32.77 15.57 -16.31
C ARG A 183 -32.31 16.05 -17.69
N LYS A 184 -31.62 15.19 -18.45
CA LYS A 184 -31.24 15.46 -19.86
C LYS A 184 -32.44 15.40 -20.80
N GLU A 185 -33.42 14.56 -20.50
CA GLU A 185 -34.63 14.43 -21.33
C GLU A 185 -35.63 15.59 -21.12
N GLU A 186 -35.72 16.14 -19.91
CA GLU A 186 -36.52 17.35 -19.62
C GLU A 186 -35.93 18.61 -20.27
N GLY A 187 -34.61 18.82 -20.17
CA GLY A 187 -33.95 19.99 -20.79
C GLY A 187 -34.12 20.04 -22.32
N ARG A 188 -34.15 18.88 -22.98
CA ARG A 188 -34.34 18.79 -24.44
C ARG A 188 -35.78 19.07 -24.88
N LYS A 189 -36.76 18.91 -23.99
CA LYS A 189 -38.18 19.26 -24.24
C LYS A 189 -38.45 20.75 -24.04
N GLU A 190 -37.70 21.43 -23.17
CA GLU A 190 -37.82 22.88 -22.97
C GLU A 190 -37.20 23.67 -24.14
N GLU A 191 -36.01 23.29 -24.62
CA GLU A 191 -35.39 23.92 -25.80
C GLU A 191 -36.24 23.79 -27.08
N GLY A 192 -37.02 22.71 -27.21
CA GLY A 192 -37.93 22.51 -28.34
C GLY A 192 -39.11 23.49 -28.34
N LYS A 193 -39.63 23.85 -27.15
CA LYS A 193 -40.78 24.76 -27.02
C LYS A 193 -40.43 26.23 -27.18
N GLU A 194 -39.19 26.61 -26.91
CA GLU A 194 -38.72 27.99 -27.11
C GLU A 194 -38.52 28.34 -28.59
N LYS A 195 -38.18 27.36 -29.43
CA LYS A 195 -38.02 27.55 -30.87
C LYS A 195 -39.35 27.67 -31.64
N GLU A 196 -40.44 27.10 -31.13
CA GLU A 196 -41.78 27.24 -31.74
C GLU A 196 -42.50 28.56 -31.40
N LYS A 197 -42.04 29.31 -30.38
CA LYS A 197 -42.63 30.61 -30.01
C LYS A 197 -41.98 31.83 -30.67
N SER A 198 -40.93 31.62 -31.47
CA SER A 198 -40.16 32.70 -32.11
C SER A 198 -40.22 32.66 -33.65
N SER A 199 -41.21 31.97 -34.23
CA SER A 199 -41.52 31.99 -35.68
C SER A 199 -42.93 32.52 -35.93
#